data_AF-N9QHY5-F1
#
_entry.id   AF-N9QHY5-F1
#
_cell.length_a   1.000
_cell.length_b   1.000
_cell.length_c   1.000
_cell.angle_alpha   90.00
_cell.angle_beta   90.00
_cell.angle_gamma   90.00
#
_symmetry.space_group_name_H-M   'P 1'
#
loop_
_entity.id
_entity.type
_entity.pdbx_description
1 polymer ?
#
loop_
_entity_poly.entity_id
_entity_poly.type
_entity_poly.pdbx_seq_one_letter_code
_entity_poly.pdbx_strand_id
1 'polypeptide(L)'
;MNINKAEFLELVKAESVARKSTAPVTEKEKLRKQLNRDVKKFLKSGGQVEQLPGTEFKPRPQRSTVESSENGYISQYQKTRLANWCNSGGHSNPRRNILSELTGISLQRIRHTTVMGHSNRLTRGEYKKICAVISKAEELQKLRDDEVLKRKVLKEKTIQKRRYQKRKAA
;
A
#
# COMPACT_ATOMS: atom_id res chain seq x y z
N MET A 1 -36.82 12.38 -8.35
CA MET A 1 -36.36 13.71 -7.91
C MET A 1 -34.94 13.89 -8.42
N ASN A 2 -34.69 14.90 -9.25
CA ASN A 2 -33.35 15.19 -9.78
C ASN A 2 -32.70 16.25 -8.90
N ILE A 3 -31.77 15.83 -8.03
CA ILE A 3 -31.04 16.72 -7.14
C ILE A 3 -29.91 17.36 -7.95
N ASN A 4 -29.74 18.68 -7.84
CA ASN A 4 -28.65 19.39 -8.51
C ASN A 4 -27.30 18.94 -7.92
N LYS A 5 -26.24 18.89 -8.74
CA LYS A 5 -24.88 18.50 -8.32
C LYS A 5 -24.37 19.31 -7.11
N ALA A 6 -24.75 20.59 -7.02
CA ALA A 6 -24.42 21.45 -5.89
C ALA A 6 -25.13 20.99 -4.60
N GLU A 7 -26.43 20.75 -4.66
CA GLU A 7 -27.25 20.27 -3.53
C GLU A 7 -26.82 18.87 -3.09
N PHE A 8 -26.47 18.00 -4.03
CA PHE A 8 -25.92 16.67 -3.73
C PHE A 8 -24.59 16.78 -2.98
N LEU A 9 -23.70 17.70 -3.38
CA LEU A 9 -22.44 17.92 -2.69
C LEU A 9 -22.63 18.52 -1.29
N GLU A 10 -23.65 19.36 -1.08
CA GLU A 10 -24.00 19.85 0.25
C GLU A 10 -24.58 18.76 1.14
N LEU A 11 -25.44 17.90 0.61
CA LEU A 11 -25.98 16.74 1.33
C LEU A 11 -24.87 15.75 1.70
N VAL A 12 -23.93 15.47 0.79
CA VAL A 12 -22.77 14.61 1.06
C VAL A 12 -21.83 15.24 2.11
N LYS A 13 -21.65 16.56 2.09
CA LYS A 13 -20.89 17.28 3.13
C LYS A 13 -21.60 17.20 4.49
N ALA A 14 -22.90 17.52 4.54
CA ALA A 14 -23.72 17.45 5.74
C ALA A 14 -23.76 16.02 6.32
N GLU A 15 -23.86 15.01 5.46
CA GLU A 15 -23.83 13.60 5.85
C GLU A 15 -22.43 13.15 6.31
N SER A 16 -21.36 13.69 5.72
CA SER A 16 -19.98 13.44 6.19
C SER A 16 -19.68 14.07 7.56
N VAL A 17 -20.34 15.20 7.88
CA VAL A 17 -20.29 15.86 9.18
C VAL A 17 -21.14 15.09 10.21
N ALA A 18 -22.32 14.60 9.81
CA ALA A 18 -23.19 13.81 10.67
C ALA A 18 -22.62 12.42 11.01
N ARG A 19 -21.88 11.78 10.08
CA ARG A 19 -21.30 10.42 10.28
C ARG A 19 -19.94 10.40 10.96
N LYS A 20 -19.29 11.55 11.22
CA LYS A 20 -18.02 11.63 11.95
C LYS A 20 -18.21 12.46 13.21
N SER A 21 -18.01 11.88 14.38
CA SER A 21 -17.94 12.60 15.67
C SER A 21 -16.77 13.64 15.65
N THR A 22 -17.00 14.85 15.14
CA THR A 22 -15.94 15.78 14.69
C THR A 22 -15.98 17.18 15.32
N ALA A 23 -16.12 17.28 16.65
CA ALA A 23 -15.54 18.46 17.29
C ALA A 23 -13.99 18.39 17.18
N PRO A 24 -13.29 19.46 16.74
CA PRO A 24 -11.84 19.52 16.76
C PRO A 24 -11.32 19.20 18.17
N VAL A 25 -10.14 18.59 18.27
CA VAL A 25 -9.59 18.07 19.54
C VAL A 25 -9.60 19.15 20.64
N THR A 26 -9.33 20.40 20.24
CA THR A 26 -9.34 21.59 21.11
C THR A 26 -10.73 21.90 21.70
N GLU A 27 -11.81 21.76 20.93
CA GLU A 27 -13.18 21.95 21.41
C GLU A 27 -13.61 20.81 22.34
N LYS A 28 -13.22 19.57 22.02
CA LYS A 28 -13.46 18.43 22.91
C LYS A 28 -12.75 18.60 24.26
N GLU A 29 -11.53 19.14 24.27
CA GLU A 29 -10.82 19.44 25.52
C GLU A 29 -11.48 20.56 26.32
N LYS A 30 -11.94 21.63 25.67
CA LYS A 30 -12.69 22.70 26.33
C LYS A 30 -13.97 22.16 26.97
N LEU A 31 -14.74 21.35 26.23
CA LEU A 31 -15.95 20.69 26.73
C LEU A 31 -15.66 19.74 27.89
N ARG A 32 -14.58 18.95 27.83
CA ARG A 32 -14.13 18.10 28.96
C ARG A 32 -13.80 18.91 30.21
N LYS A 33 -13.06 20.01 30.05
CA LYS A 33 -12.71 20.91 31.16
C LYS A 33 -13.95 21.55 31.76
N GLN A 34 -14.91 21.95 30.92
CA GLN A 34 -16.18 22.53 31.36
C GLN A 34 -17.02 21.50 32.12
N LEU A 35 -17.23 20.31 31.54
CA LEU A 35 -17.95 19.21 32.17
C LEU A 35 -17.37 18.84 33.54
N ASN A 36 -16.03 18.76 33.65
CA ASN A 36 -15.36 18.47 34.92
C ASN A 36 -15.58 19.56 35.98
N ARG A 37 -15.71 20.83 35.58
CA ARG A 37 -16.04 21.92 36.51
C ARG A 37 -17.48 21.83 36.97
N ASP A 38 -18.39 21.56 36.05
CA ASP A 38 -19.83 21.50 36.33
C ASP A 38 -20.18 20.29 37.22
N VAL A 39 -19.58 19.13 36.95
CA VAL A 39 -19.69 17.95 37.84
C VAL A 39 -19.14 18.26 39.24
N LYS A 40 -17.99 18.93 39.35
CA LYS A 40 -17.45 19.33 40.67
C LYS A 40 -18.37 20.29 41.43
N LYS A 41 -19.03 21.22 40.73
CA LYS A 41 -20.02 22.12 41.35
C LYS A 41 -21.24 21.35 41.82
N PHE A 42 -21.77 20.46 40.98
CA PHE A 42 -22.92 19.62 41.28
C PHE A 42 -22.70 18.71 42.50
N LEU A 43 -21.52 18.09 42.60
CA LEU A 43 -21.14 17.29 43.77
C LEU A 43 -21.02 18.14 45.04
N LYS A 44 -20.47 19.37 44.94
CA LYS A 44 -20.37 20.30 46.08
C LYS A 44 -21.72 20.81 46.57
N SER A 45 -22.72 20.93 45.69
CA SER A 45 -24.09 21.27 46.07
C SER A 45 -24.87 20.10 46.66
N GLY A 46 -24.23 18.96 46.92
CA GLY A 46 -24.85 17.77 47.51
C GLY A 46 -25.47 16.80 46.51
N GLY A 47 -25.26 17.00 45.20
CA GLY A 47 -25.69 16.06 44.17
C GLY A 47 -24.91 14.74 44.25
N GLN A 48 -25.56 13.63 43.90
CA GLN A 48 -24.97 12.29 43.89
C GLN A 48 -24.89 11.77 42.45
N VAL A 49 -23.83 11.01 42.15
CA VAL A 49 -23.62 10.37 40.85
C VAL A 49 -23.57 8.87 41.09
N GLU A 50 -24.56 8.15 40.57
CA GLU A 50 -24.61 6.69 40.61
C GLU A 50 -24.30 6.11 39.23
N GLN A 51 -23.48 5.07 39.18
CA GLN A 51 -23.25 4.31 37.97
C GLN A 51 -24.23 3.15 37.90
N LEU A 52 -25.11 3.17 36.90
CA LEU A 52 -26.08 2.09 36.69
C LEU A 52 -25.38 0.82 36.16
N PRO A 53 -25.78 -0.38 36.62
CA PRO A 53 -25.21 -1.63 36.15
C PRO A 53 -25.42 -1.80 34.63
N GLY A 54 -24.41 -2.34 33.94
CA GLY A 54 -24.44 -2.55 32.49
C GLY A 54 -23.99 -1.34 31.64
N THR A 55 -23.73 -0.18 32.25
CA THR A 55 -23.12 0.99 31.58
C THR A 55 -21.60 0.98 31.60
N GLU A 56 -20.99 -0.10 32.10
CA GLU A 56 -19.54 -0.30 32.10
C GLU A 56 -19.01 -0.29 30.67
N PHE A 57 -18.15 0.68 30.38
CA PHE A 57 -17.47 0.76 29.10
C PHE A 57 -16.50 -0.42 28.97
N LYS A 58 -16.94 -1.50 28.31
CA LYS A 58 -16.04 -2.60 27.94
C LYS A 58 -15.10 -2.09 26.85
N PRO A 59 -13.77 -2.04 27.08
CA PRO A 59 -12.84 -1.63 26.04
C PRO A 59 -12.99 -2.59 24.86
N ARG A 60 -13.07 -2.04 23.65
CA ARG A 60 -13.20 -2.85 22.45
C ARG A 60 -12.02 -3.82 22.40
N PRO A 61 -12.24 -5.12 22.11
CA PRO A 61 -11.14 -6.04 21.94
C PRO A 61 -10.19 -5.51 20.87
N GLN A 62 -8.89 -5.66 21.13
CA GLN A 62 -7.87 -5.23 20.20
C GLN A 62 -8.05 -6.01 18.89
N ARG A 63 -8.17 -5.29 17.78
CA ARG A 63 -8.31 -5.94 16.47
C ARG A 63 -7.01 -6.69 16.14
N SER A 64 -7.12 -7.86 15.51
CA SER A 64 -5.95 -8.57 15.01
C SER A 64 -5.14 -7.64 14.10
N THR A 65 -3.84 -7.54 14.37
CA THR A 65 -2.95 -6.72 13.55
C THR A 65 -2.42 -7.55 12.39
N VAL A 66 -2.03 -6.90 11.31
CA VAL A 66 -1.43 -7.57 10.14
C VAL A 66 -0.15 -8.34 10.52
N GLU A 67 0.52 -7.92 11.59
CA GLU A 67 1.76 -8.50 12.12
C GLU A 67 1.53 -9.69 13.07
N SER A 68 0.28 -9.98 13.47
CA SER A 68 -0.06 -11.11 14.36
C SER A 68 0.69 -12.37 13.93
N SER A 69 1.50 -12.95 14.82
CA SER A 69 2.39 -14.08 14.54
C SER A 69 1.65 -15.33 14.05
N GLU A 70 0.34 -15.40 14.28
CA GLU A 70 -0.55 -16.48 13.83
C GLU A 70 -0.60 -16.65 12.31
N ASN A 71 -0.36 -15.58 11.53
CA ASN A 71 -0.37 -15.65 10.07
C ASN A 71 1.04 -15.81 9.51
N GLY A 72 1.45 -17.04 9.19
CA GLY A 72 2.75 -17.38 8.57
C GLY A 72 2.96 -16.82 7.15
N TYR A 73 1.95 -16.16 6.57
CA TYR A 73 1.95 -15.58 5.23
C TYR A 73 2.01 -14.05 5.25
N ILE A 74 2.50 -13.47 4.17
CA ILE A 74 2.54 -12.01 4.00
C ILE A 74 1.15 -11.40 3.86
N SER A 75 1.02 -10.14 4.23
CA SER A 75 -0.21 -9.37 4.07
C SER A 75 -0.54 -9.08 2.61
N GLN A 76 -1.82 -8.80 2.32
CA GLN A 76 -2.23 -8.42 0.98
C GLN A 76 -1.51 -7.14 0.52
N TYR A 77 -1.28 -6.20 1.43
CA TYR A 77 -0.53 -4.98 1.16
C TYR A 77 0.92 -5.28 0.71
N GLN A 78 1.63 -6.15 1.44
CA GLN A 78 2.98 -6.57 1.09
C GLN A 78 3.02 -7.27 -0.28
N LYS A 79 2.04 -8.14 -0.56
CA LYS A 79 1.90 -8.80 -1.85
C LYS A 79 1.70 -7.79 -2.99
N THR A 80 0.77 -6.85 -2.84
CA THR A 80 0.50 -5.83 -3.85
C THR A 80 1.72 -4.95 -4.12
N ARG A 81 2.41 -4.53 -3.06
CA ARG A 81 3.65 -3.74 -3.18
C ARG A 81 4.72 -4.48 -3.97
N LEU A 82 4.96 -5.76 -3.65
CA LEU A 82 5.93 -6.59 -4.37
C LEU A 82 5.53 -6.81 -5.83
N ALA A 83 4.24 -7.08 -6.09
CA ALA A 83 3.74 -7.25 -7.45
C ALA A 83 3.92 -5.99 -8.30
N ASN A 84 3.59 -4.81 -7.76
CA ASN A 84 3.79 -3.53 -8.43
C ASN A 84 5.27 -3.27 -8.72
N TRP A 85 6.15 -3.59 -7.78
CA TRP A 85 7.60 -3.50 -8.00
C TRP A 85 8.08 -4.48 -9.08
N CYS A 86 7.62 -5.73 -9.10
CA CYS A 86 7.97 -6.66 -10.17
C CYS A 86 7.49 -6.17 -11.53
N ASN A 87 6.30 -5.58 -11.59
CA ASN A 87 5.66 -5.08 -12.82
C ASN A 87 6.21 -3.74 -13.31
N SER A 88 6.88 -2.96 -12.45
CA SER A 88 7.53 -1.71 -12.88
C SER A 88 8.89 -1.95 -13.54
N GLY A 89 9.38 -3.20 -13.59
CA GLY A 89 10.49 -3.57 -14.47
C GLY A 89 10.04 -3.53 -15.92
N GLY A 90 10.89 -3.06 -16.83
CA GLY A 90 10.56 -2.88 -18.25
C GLY A 90 10.04 -4.13 -18.98
N HIS A 91 9.74 -3.96 -20.26
CA HIS A 91 8.86 -4.78 -21.13
C HIS A 91 9.12 -6.31 -21.18
N SER A 92 10.17 -6.87 -20.57
CA SER A 92 10.49 -8.31 -20.56
C SER A 92 10.45 -9.01 -19.19
N ASN A 93 9.94 -8.37 -18.13
CA ASN A 93 9.85 -8.95 -16.76
C ASN A 93 11.13 -9.60 -16.16
N PRO A 94 12.33 -9.05 -16.36
CA PRO A 94 13.59 -9.62 -15.85
C PRO A 94 13.70 -9.68 -14.32
N ARG A 95 13.00 -8.81 -13.58
CA ARG A 95 13.07 -8.78 -12.11
C ARG A 95 12.66 -10.11 -11.45
N ARG A 96 11.66 -10.80 -12.00
CA ARG A 96 11.21 -12.10 -11.46
C ARG A 96 12.26 -13.19 -11.66
N ASN A 97 12.97 -13.16 -12.79
CA ASN A 97 14.07 -14.09 -13.07
C ASN A 97 15.26 -13.81 -12.15
N ILE A 98 15.65 -12.54 -12.00
CA ILE A 98 16.73 -12.11 -11.11
C ILE A 98 16.41 -12.49 -9.65
N LEU A 99 15.17 -12.28 -9.20
CA LEU A 99 14.75 -12.71 -7.87
C LEU A 99 14.88 -14.23 -7.71
N SER A 100 14.53 -15.02 -8.72
CA SER A 100 14.66 -16.48 -8.68
C SER A 100 16.12 -16.90 -8.51
N GLU A 101 17.01 -16.29 -9.29
CA GLU A 101 18.46 -16.53 -9.26
C GLU A 101 19.07 -16.15 -7.89
N LEU A 102 18.67 -14.99 -7.32
CA LEU A 102 19.25 -14.49 -6.08
C LEU A 102 18.70 -15.13 -4.80
N THR A 103 17.42 -15.50 -4.79
CA THR A 103 16.76 -16.03 -3.58
C THR A 103 16.72 -17.56 -3.53
N GLY A 104 16.97 -18.23 -4.65
CA GLY A 104 16.77 -19.68 -4.80
C GLY A 104 15.29 -20.10 -4.80
N ILE A 105 14.35 -19.14 -4.76
CA ILE A 105 12.92 -19.42 -4.90
C ILE A 105 12.64 -19.73 -6.37
N SER A 106 11.87 -20.78 -6.65
CA SER A 106 11.55 -21.14 -8.03
C SER A 106 10.83 -20.01 -8.76
N LEU A 107 11.17 -19.82 -10.03
CA LEU A 107 10.59 -18.77 -10.85
C LEU A 107 9.07 -18.88 -10.94
N GLN A 108 8.55 -20.11 -11.02
CA GLN A 108 7.12 -20.38 -11.02
C GLN A 108 6.44 -19.94 -9.71
N ARG A 109 7.09 -20.19 -8.56
CA ARG A 109 6.60 -19.73 -7.25
C ARG A 109 6.55 -18.21 -7.17
N ILE A 110 7.58 -17.52 -7.66
CA ILE A 110 7.59 -16.04 -7.72
C ILE A 110 6.48 -15.54 -8.65
N ARG A 111 6.31 -16.13 -9.84
CA ARG A 111 5.25 -15.74 -10.79
C ARG A 111 3.85 -15.90 -10.18
N HIS A 112 3.55 -17.06 -9.61
CA HIS A 112 2.23 -17.32 -9.02
C HIS A 112 1.92 -16.48 -7.77
N THR A 113 2.93 -15.92 -7.11
CA THR A 113 2.72 -15.09 -5.90
C THR A 113 2.77 -13.59 -6.16
N THR A 114 3.42 -13.16 -7.24
CA THR A 114 3.60 -11.74 -7.59
C THR A 114 2.75 -11.28 -8.78
N VAL A 115 1.90 -12.15 -9.33
CA VAL A 115 0.89 -11.79 -10.34
C VAL A 115 -0.46 -11.57 -9.66
N MET A 116 -1.13 -10.48 -10.03
CA MET A 116 -2.47 -10.15 -9.55
C MET A 116 -3.47 -11.17 -10.11
N GLY A 117 -4.38 -11.66 -9.27
CA GLY A 117 -5.38 -12.67 -9.64
C GLY A 117 -5.11 -14.08 -9.13
N HIS A 118 -3.87 -14.43 -8.79
CA HIS A 118 -3.60 -15.72 -8.13
C HIS A 118 -3.82 -15.63 -6.62
N SER A 119 -4.38 -16.69 -6.02
CA SER A 119 -4.61 -16.82 -4.58
C SER A 119 -3.34 -17.15 -3.78
N ASN A 120 -2.28 -17.60 -4.45
CA ASN A 120 -1.03 -17.99 -3.79
C ASN A 120 -0.39 -16.80 -3.05
N ARG A 121 0.06 -17.08 -1.81
CA ARG A 121 0.72 -16.11 -0.92
C ARG A 121 2.14 -16.60 -0.61
N LEU A 122 3.07 -15.65 -0.52
CA LEU A 122 4.40 -15.91 0.00
C LEU A 122 4.31 -16.10 1.51
N THR A 123 5.13 -17.01 2.03
CA THR A 123 5.44 -17.08 3.45
C THR A 123 6.23 -15.84 3.87
N ARG A 124 6.20 -15.51 5.17
CA ARG A 124 7.04 -14.41 5.70
C ARG A 124 8.53 -14.66 5.45
N GLY A 125 8.97 -15.92 5.50
CA GLY A 125 10.36 -16.30 5.22
C GLY A 125 10.79 -16.04 3.78
N GLU A 126 9.97 -16.46 2.81
CA GLU A 126 10.21 -16.16 1.38
C GLU A 126 10.25 -14.65 1.13
N TYR A 127 9.33 -13.90 1.75
CA TYR A 127 9.29 -12.45 1.60
C TYR A 127 10.53 -11.75 2.15
N LYS A 128 11.02 -12.17 3.33
CA LYS A 128 12.28 -11.65 3.89
C LYS A 128 13.46 -11.88 2.95
N LYS A 129 13.56 -13.08 2.36
CA LYS A 129 14.60 -13.40 1.37
C LYS A 129 14.52 -12.48 0.15
N ILE A 130 13.32 -12.23 -0.36
CA ILE A 130 13.09 -11.32 -1.48
C ILE A 130 13.49 -9.90 -1.10
N CYS A 131 13.02 -9.37 0.04
CA CYS A 131 13.35 -8.02 0.48
C CYS A 131 14.86 -7.80 0.64
N ALA A 132 15.59 -8.79 1.13
CA ALA A 132 17.05 -8.71 1.29
C ALA A 132 17.81 -8.53 -0.04
N VAL A 133 17.23 -8.96 -1.16
CA VAL A 133 17.91 -8.93 -2.47
C VAL A 133 17.35 -7.89 -3.44
N ILE A 134 16.33 -7.12 -3.05
CA ILE A 134 15.67 -6.13 -3.94
C ILE A 134 16.69 -5.14 -4.52
N SER A 135 17.54 -4.54 -3.68
CA SER A 135 18.51 -3.54 -4.13
C SER A 135 19.48 -4.10 -5.17
N LYS A 136 20.04 -5.29 -4.90
CA LYS A 136 20.91 -6.00 -5.84
C LYS A 136 20.18 -6.36 -7.15
N ALA A 137 18.91 -6.73 -7.05
CA ALA A 137 18.10 -7.02 -8.23
C ALA A 137 17.86 -5.78 -9.11
N GLU A 138 17.72 -4.59 -8.52
CA GLU A 138 17.59 -3.33 -9.26
C GLU A 138 18.88 -2.94 -9.99
N GLU A 139 20.04 -3.17 -9.38
CA GLU A 139 21.33 -2.93 -10.02
C GLU A 139 21.54 -3.83 -11.23
N LEU A 140 21.33 -5.15 -11.06
CA LEU A 140 21.41 -6.11 -12.15
C LEU A 140 20.41 -5.80 -13.27
N GLN A 141 19.25 -5.28 -12.89
CA GLN A 141 18.24 -4.86 -13.85
C GLN A 141 18.73 -3.69 -14.72
N LYS A 142 19.29 -2.65 -14.10
CA LYS A 142 19.83 -1.50 -14.82
C LYS A 142 20.93 -1.91 -15.79
N LEU A 143 21.86 -2.77 -15.37
CA LEU A 143 22.92 -3.28 -16.23
C LEU A 143 22.37 -4.01 -17.47
N ARG A 144 21.35 -4.85 -17.30
CA ARG A 144 20.69 -5.54 -18.42
C ARG A 144 19.98 -4.55 -19.35
N ASP A 145 19.31 -3.55 -18.81
CA ASP A 145 18.61 -2.54 -19.61
C ASP A 145 19.60 -1.70 -20.45
N ASP A 146 20.75 -1.34 -19.88
CA ASP A 146 21.83 -0.63 -20.58
C ASP A 146 22.42 -1.47 -21.74
N GLU A 147 22.62 -2.77 -21.52
CA GLU A 147 23.07 -3.68 -22.59
C GLU A 147 22.06 -3.79 -23.72
N VAL A 148 20.77 -3.90 -23.40
CA VAL A 148 19.69 -3.94 -24.39
C VAL A 148 19.66 -2.64 -25.20
N LEU A 149 19.84 -1.50 -24.55
CA LEU A 149 19.91 -0.20 -25.22
C LEU A 149 21.12 -0.14 -26.17
N LYS A 150 22.31 -0.55 -25.72
CA LYS A 150 23.52 -0.62 -26.56
C LYS A 150 23.30 -1.48 -27.81
N ARG A 151 22.67 -2.65 -27.66
CA ARG A 151 22.35 -3.56 -28.78
C ARG A 151 21.36 -2.94 -29.78
N LYS A 152 20.34 -2.21 -29.29
CA LYS A 152 19.38 -1.50 -30.15
C LYS A 152 20.07 -0.39 -30.96
N VAL A 153 20.85 0.45 -30.29
CA VAL A 153 21.61 1.53 -30.94
C VAL A 153 22.57 0.98 -31.99
N LEU A 154 23.28 -0.11 -31.69
CA LEU A 154 24.18 -0.76 -32.64
C LEU A 154 23.41 -1.23 -33.87
N LYS A 155 22.31 -1.97 -33.70
CA LYS A 155 21.46 -2.42 -34.82
C LYS A 155 21.00 -1.27 -35.70
N GLU A 156 20.59 -0.16 -35.10
CA GLU A 156 20.10 1.01 -35.82
C GLU A 156 21.21 1.71 -36.61
N LYS A 157 22.40 1.87 -36.02
CA LYS A 157 23.60 2.34 -36.74
C LYS A 157 23.94 1.45 -37.94
N THR A 158 23.86 0.13 -37.79
CA THR A 158 24.12 -0.81 -38.89
C THR A 158 23.09 -0.66 -40.02
N ILE A 159 21.82 -0.48 -39.67
CA ILE A 159 20.74 -0.25 -40.63
C ILE A 159 20.95 1.08 -41.37
N GLN A 160 21.27 2.15 -40.66
CA GLN A 160 21.56 3.46 -41.26
C GLN A 160 22.76 3.39 -42.22
N LYS A 161 23.86 2.73 -41.81
CA LYS A 161 25.04 2.52 -42.67
C LYS A 161 24.68 1.78 -43.96
N ARG A 162 23.88 0.71 -43.86
CA ARG A 162 23.38 -0.03 -45.05
C ARG A 162 22.53 0.84 -45.96
N ARG A 163 21.62 1.65 -45.40
CA ARG A 163 20.78 2.58 -46.18
C ARG A 163 21.61 3.64 -46.90
N TYR A 164 22.62 4.21 -46.23
CA TYR A 164 23.53 5.19 -46.84
C TYR A 164 24.31 4.60 -48.00
N GLN A 165 24.92 3.41 -47.83
CA GLN A 165 25.66 2.73 -48.90
C GLN A 165 24.77 2.43 -50.11
N LYS A 166 23.53 1.98 -49.88
CA LYS A 166 22.55 1.73 -50.95
C LYS A 166 22.20 3.01 -51.73
N ARG A 167 22.09 4.15 -51.06
CA ARG A 167 21.85 5.45 -51.71
C ARG A 167 23.05 5.97 -52.50
N LYS A 168 24.27 5.68 -52.06
CA LYS A 168 25.50 6.10 -52.75
C LYS A 168 25.78 5.28 -54.02
N ALA A 169 25.29 4.04 -54.09
CA ALA A 169 25.48 3.13 -55.20
C ALA A 169 24.39 3.22 -56.30
N ALA A 170 23.38 4.07 -56.09
CA ALA A 170 22.30 4.37 -57.04
C ALA A 170 22.56 5.75 -57.65
#